data_AF-A0A7H4MLS6-F1
#
_entry.id   AF-A0A7H4MLS6-F1
#
_cell.length_a   1.000
_cell.length_b   1.000
_cell.length_c   1.000
_cell.angle_alpha   90.00
_cell.angle_beta   90.00
_cell.angle_gamma   90.00
#
_symmetry.space_group_name_H-M   'P 1'
#
loop_
_entity.id
_entity.type
_entity.pdbx_description
1 polymer ?
#
loop_
_entity_poly.entity_id
_entity_poly.type
_entity_poly.pdbx_seq_one_letter_code
_entity_poly.pdbx_strand_id
1 'polypeptide(L)'
;MSDDSYKFQKLTPFSDVELGVYKNAIDFVFANDDLKNVAISGQYSAGKSSLVESYKKSHSNIKFVHISLAHFRAMEETETNEPSKDINETALEGKILNQLIHQINADDIPQTHFKVKKKIKTSSVVINTIFTVLLIATVLHITLFNKWSKYVSLLSDGDLKTLLTLSTKYDTLLISGFICTILSCVFIYKLIKTQKNRNVLKKINLQGNEIEIFEESKESYLIGI
;
A
#
# COMPACT_ATOMS: atom_id res chain seq x y z
N MET A 1 1.23 50.91 8.79
CA MET A 1 0.01 50.25 9.28
C MET A 1 -0.88 50.08 8.07
N SER A 2 -0.81 48.93 7.41
CA SER A 2 -1.62 48.62 6.22
C SER A 2 -3.05 48.34 6.66
N ASP A 3 -3.97 49.09 6.06
CA ASP A 3 -5.41 49.03 6.28
C ASP A 3 -5.98 47.82 5.50
N ASP A 4 -5.92 46.64 6.12
CA ASP A 4 -6.45 45.39 5.53
C ASP A 4 -7.98 45.33 5.68
N SER A 5 -8.71 46.10 4.86
CA SER A 5 -10.18 46.13 4.88
C SER A 5 -10.87 44.91 4.24
N TYR A 6 -10.12 43.86 3.90
CA TYR A 6 -10.63 42.70 3.18
C TYR A 6 -10.40 41.40 3.98
N LYS A 7 -11.49 40.75 4.38
CA LYS A 7 -11.48 39.38 4.91
C LYS A 7 -11.65 38.38 3.77
N PHE A 8 -10.56 37.76 3.38
CA PHE A 8 -10.60 36.65 2.42
C PHE A 8 -11.07 35.36 3.10
N GLN A 9 -11.96 34.64 2.44
CA GLN A 9 -12.42 33.32 2.87
C GLN A 9 -12.06 32.29 1.80
N LYS A 10 -11.65 31.10 2.26
CA LYS A 10 -11.38 29.98 1.37
C LYS A 10 -12.71 29.37 0.92
N LEU A 11 -12.87 29.15 -0.38
CA LEU A 11 -14.02 28.45 -0.96
C LEU A 11 -13.88 26.92 -0.90
N THR A 12 -12.71 26.43 -0.48
CA THR A 12 -12.53 25.01 -0.19
C THR A 12 -13.38 24.61 1.02
N PRO A 13 -13.93 23.39 1.05
CA PRO A 13 -14.67 22.90 2.22
C PRO A 13 -13.88 23.10 3.52
N PHE A 14 -14.54 23.59 4.56
CA PHE A 14 -13.96 23.77 5.89
C PHE A 14 -14.78 22.99 6.91
N SER A 15 -14.12 22.51 7.98
CA SER A 15 -14.66 21.50 8.90
C SER A 15 -15.10 22.06 10.26
N ASP A 16 -15.31 23.38 10.33
CA ASP A 16 -15.69 24.10 11.56
C ASP A 16 -17.00 24.89 11.37
N VAL A 17 -17.93 24.36 10.57
CA VAL A 17 -19.28 24.93 10.41
C VAL A 17 -20.14 24.54 11.61
N GLU A 18 -20.94 25.48 12.10
CA GLU A 18 -22.00 25.17 13.07
C GLU A 18 -23.08 24.31 12.40
N LEU A 19 -23.17 23.05 12.82
CA LEU A 19 -24.07 22.06 12.20
C LEU A 19 -25.55 22.32 12.49
N GLY A 20 -25.88 23.00 13.60
CA GLY A 20 -27.24 23.32 14.00
C GLY A 20 -28.20 22.12 13.88
N VAL A 21 -29.30 22.31 13.17
CA VAL A 21 -30.34 21.27 12.93
C VAL A 21 -29.79 20.08 12.15
N TYR A 22 -28.79 20.27 11.29
CA TYR A 22 -28.24 19.21 10.47
C TYR A 22 -27.47 18.16 11.27
N LYS A 23 -26.94 18.51 12.45
CA LYS A 23 -26.34 17.51 13.34
C LYS A 23 -27.36 16.44 13.70
N ASN A 24 -28.50 16.85 14.25
CA ASN A 24 -29.56 15.95 14.67
C ASN A 24 -30.14 15.16 13.48
N ALA A 25 -30.22 15.78 12.30
CA ALA A 25 -30.70 15.11 11.09
C ALA A 25 -29.74 13.99 10.65
N ILE A 26 -28.43 14.24 10.66
CA ILE A 26 -27.43 13.23 10.27
C ILE A 26 -27.31 12.16 11.37
N ASP A 27 -27.37 12.53 12.65
CA ASP A 27 -27.42 11.57 13.77
C ASP A 27 -28.62 10.62 13.63
N PHE A 28 -29.80 11.16 13.28
CA PHE A 28 -30.99 10.37 13.00
C PHE A 28 -30.78 9.41 11.82
N VAL A 29 -30.13 9.84 10.74
CA VAL A 29 -29.79 8.95 9.61
C VAL A 29 -28.93 7.78 10.06
N PHE A 30 -27.87 8.03 10.85
CA PHE A 30 -26.97 6.97 11.30
C PHE A 30 -27.57 6.08 12.40
N ALA A 31 -28.61 6.52 13.10
CA ALA A 31 -29.32 5.72 14.11
C ALA A 31 -30.33 4.72 13.49
N ASN A 32 -30.68 4.88 12.22
CA ASN A 32 -31.71 4.09 11.54
C ASN A 32 -31.10 3.29 10.38
N ASP A 33 -30.94 1.98 10.58
CA ASP A 33 -30.27 1.11 9.61
C ASP A 33 -31.03 0.93 8.28
N ASP A 34 -32.32 1.24 8.22
CA ASP A 34 -33.12 1.21 6.99
C ASP A 34 -32.83 2.39 6.05
N LEU A 35 -32.29 3.49 6.57
CA LEU A 35 -31.93 4.68 5.79
C LEU A 35 -30.58 4.47 5.09
N LYS A 36 -30.63 4.09 3.81
CA LYS A 36 -29.42 3.84 3.00
C LYS A 36 -29.00 5.00 2.11
N ASN A 37 -29.93 5.88 1.75
CA ASN A 37 -29.71 6.93 0.76
C ASN A 37 -30.19 8.28 1.29
N VAL A 38 -29.30 9.27 1.31
CA VAL A 38 -29.62 10.64 1.74
C VAL A 38 -29.09 11.62 0.71
N ALA A 39 -29.93 12.59 0.34
CA ALA A 39 -29.56 13.68 -0.56
C ALA A 39 -29.53 15.01 0.20
N ILE A 40 -28.41 15.74 0.08
CA ILE A 40 -28.29 17.11 0.59
C ILE A 40 -28.41 18.05 -0.60
N SER A 41 -29.53 18.77 -0.68
CA SER A 41 -29.81 19.74 -1.75
C SER A 41 -29.49 21.16 -1.30
N GLY A 42 -29.38 22.08 -2.27
CA GLY A 42 -29.09 23.49 -2.02
C GLY A 42 -28.31 24.10 -3.17
N GLN A 43 -28.27 25.43 -3.22
CA GLN A 43 -27.57 26.17 -4.27
C GLN A 43 -26.07 25.83 -4.34
N TYR A 44 -25.44 26.09 -5.48
CA TYR A 44 -23.99 26.03 -5.59
C TYR A 44 -23.36 26.99 -4.55
N SER A 45 -22.26 26.58 -3.93
CA SER A 45 -21.61 27.32 -2.83
C SER A 45 -22.43 27.49 -1.54
N ALA A 46 -23.55 26.80 -1.36
CA ALA A 46 -24.31 26.81 -0.09
C ALA A 46 -23.62 26.09 1.09
N GLY A 47 -22.35 25.69 0.95
CA GLY A 47 -21.60 25.05 2.04
C GLY A 47 -21.89 23.57 2.29
N LYS A 48 -22.58 22.88 1.37
CA LYS A 48 -22.94 21.44 1.51
C LYS A 48 -21.74 20.55 1.84
N SER A 49 -20.62 20.72 1.13
CA SER A 49 -19.40 19.95 1.40
C SER A 49 -18.77 20.30 2.75
N SER A 50 -18.77 21.58 3.15
CA SER A 50 -18.27 22.02 4.47
C SER A 50 -19.10 21.43 5.62
N LEU A 51 -20.41 21.31 5.43
CA LEU A 51 -21.32 20.70 6.40
C LEU A 51 -20.99 19.22 6.64
N VAL A 52 -20.79 18.45 5.57
CA VAL A 52 -20.41 17.02 5.68
C VAL A 52 -19.02 16.87 6.31
N GLU A 53 -18.05 17.71 5.92
CA GLU A 53 -16.70 17.69 6.51
C GLU A 53 -16.69 18.05 8.01
N SER A 54 -17.53 19.01 8.41
CA SER A 54 -17.68 19.40 9.82
C SER A 54 -18.28 18.26 10.65
N TYR A 55 -19.31 17.59 10.13
CA TYR A 55 -19.91 16.43 10.81
C TYR A 55 -18.90 15.28 10.96
N LYS A 56 -18.16 14.96 9.89
CA LYS A 56 -17.11 13.94 9.89
C LYS A 56 -16.04 14.19 10.96
N LYS A 57 -15.60 15.45 11.13
CA LYS A 57 -14.61 15.82 12.14
C LYS A 57 -15.06 15.48 13.56
N SER A 58 -16.36 15.63 13.86
CA SER A 58 -16.93 15.32 15.17
C SER A 58 -17.22 13.84 15.44
N HIS A 59 -17.18 12.98 14.40
CA HIS A 59 -17.55 11.56 14.48
C HIS A 59 -16.44 10.65 13.94
N SER A 60 -15.30 10.61 14.62
CA SER A 60 -14.13 9.83 14.22
C SER A 60 -14.32 8.30 14.27
N ASN A 61 -15.39 7.83 14.92
CA ASN A 61 -15.77 6.42 14.96
C ASN A 61 -16.36 5.92 13.62
N ILE A 62 -16.79 6.83 12.74
CA ILE A 62 -17.38 6.50 11.45
C ILE A 62 -16.31 6.61 10.36
N LYS A 63 -16.22 5.58 9.50
CA LYS A 63 -15.33 5.60 8.33
C LYS A 63 -16.07 6.19 7.13
N PHE A 64 -15.54 7.28 6.59
CA PHE A 64 -16.11 7.97 5.43
C PHE A 64 -15.27 7.73 4.19
N VAL A 65 -15.95 7.46 3.08
CA VAL A 65 -15.38 7.34 1.75
C VAL A 65 -15.95 8.45 0.88
N HIS A 66 -15.08 9.18 0.16
CA HIS A 66 -15.48 10.36 -0.59
C HIS A 66 -15.32 10.12 -2.09
N ILE A 67 -16.41 10.13 -2.85
CA ILE A 67 -16.37 9.96 -4.30
C ILE A 67 -16.73 11.30 -4.94
N SER A 68 -15.83 11.83 -5.77
CA SER A 68 -16.08 13.08 -6.50
C SER A 68 -16.46 12.78 -7.94
N LEU A 69 -17.71 13.10 -8.29
CA LEU A 69 -18.25 12.93 -9.64
C LEU A 69 -18.00 14.15 -10.54
N ALA A 70 -17.63 15.31 -9.97
CA ALA A 70 -17.54 16.58 -10.69
C ALA A 70 -16.48 16.58 -11.81
N HIS A 71 -15.41 15.80 -11.67
CA HIS A 71 -14.37 15.68 -12.69
C HIS A 71 -14.71 14.71 -13.83
N PHE A 72 -15.78 13.92 -13.70
CA PHE A 72 -16.07 12.89 -14.69
C PHE A 72 -16.71 13.45 -15.95
N ARG A 73 -17.55 14.49 -15.79
CA ARG A 73 -18.29 15.16 -16.89
C ARG A 73 -17.41 16.08 -17.75
N ALA A 74 -16.43 16.75 -17.15
CA ALA A 74 -15.58 17.72 -17.86
C ALA A 74 -14.71 17.08 -18.96
N MET A 75 -14.35 15.80 -18.83
CA MET A 75 -13.58 15.07 -19.85
C MET A 75 -14.45 14.68 -21.07
N GLU A 76 -15.74 14.42 -20.86
CA GLU A 76 -16.67 14.04 -21.94
C GLU A 76 -17.02 15.23 -22.85
N GLU A 77 -17.06 16.44 -22.29
CA GLU A 77 -17.34 17.67 -23.05
C GLU A 77 -16.17 18.12 -23.95
N THR A 78 -14.93 17.74 -23.64
CA THR A 78 -13.75 18.12 -24.45
C THR A 78 -13.43 17.15 -25.60
N GLU A 79 -13.91 15.91 -25.56
CA GLU A 79 -13.49 14.89 -26.54
C GLU A 79 -14.53 14.62 -27.64
N THR A 80 -15.78 15.03 -27.47
CA THR A 80 -16.83 14.79 -28.49
C THR A 80 -17.81 15.96 -28.57
N ASN A 81 -17.70 16.75 -29.65
CA ASN A 81 -18.74 17.69 -30.10
C ASN A 81 -19.95 16.94 -30.71
N GLU A 82 -20.45 15.89 -30.04
CA GLU A 82 -21.71 15.25 -30.41
C GLU A 82 -22.63 15.19 -29.19
N PRO A 83 -23.86 15.74 -29.29
CA PRO A 83 -24.86 15.54 -28.27
C PRO A 83 -25.35 14.09 -28.38
N SER A 84 -25.45 13.40 -27.25
CA SER A 84 -25.92 12.01 -27.11
C SER A 84 -24.88 10.92 -27.39
N LYS A 85 -24.05 10.63 -26.40
CA LYS A 85 -23.68 9.25 -26.12
C LYS A 85 -23.99 8.98 -24.67
N ASP A 86 -24.65 7.85 -24.43
CA ASP A 86 -24.85 7.28 -23.10
C ASP A 86 -23.62 7.55 -22.24
N ILE A 87 -23.85 8.02 -21.02
CA ILE A 87 -22.83 8.05 -19.98
C ILE A 87 -22.20 6.66 -20.04
N ASN A 88 -20.93 6.56 -20.44
CA ASN A 88 -20.29 5.27 -20.61
C ASN A 88 -20.15 4.68 -19.20
N GLU A 89 -21.16 3.90 -18.77
CA GLU A 89 -21.31 3.42 -17.40
C GLU A 89 -20.04 2.68 -16.96
N THR A 90 -19.43 1.93 -17.87
CA THR A 90 -18.14 1.25 -17.67
C THR A 90 -17.00 2.23 -17.41
N ALA A 91 -16.95 3.37 -18.11
CA ALA A 91 -15.95 4.41 -17.86
C ALA A 91 -16.20 5.12 -16.52
N LEU A 92 -17.46 5.38 -16.16
CA LEU A 92 -17.84 5.97 -14.88
C LEU A 92 -17.50 5.02 -13.71
N GLU A 93 -17.86 3.75 -13.83
CA GLU A 93 -17.52 2.70 -12.87
C GLU A 93 -16.01 2.59 -12.68
N GLY A 94 -15.25 2.53 -13.78
CA GLY A 94 -13.79 2.51 -13.74
C GLY A 94 -13.19 3.71 -13.02
N LYS A 95 -13.76 4.90 -13.21
CA LYS A 95 -13.34 6.14 -12.52
C LYS A 95 -13.70 6.12 -11.03
N ILE A 96 -14.88 5.63 -10.66
CA ILE A 96 -15.30 5.46 -9.25
C ILE A 96 -14.38 4.46 -8.54
N LEU A 97 -14.19 3.29 -9.14
CA LEU A 97 -13.34 2.23 -8.60
C LEU A 97 -11.90 2.73 -8.40
N ASN A 98 -11.36 3.49 -9.36
CA ASN A 98 -10.03 4.08 -9.24
C ASN A 98 -9.93 5.06 -8.06
N GLN A 99 -10.97 5.89 -7.81
CA GLN A 99 -10.99 6.78 -6.64
C GLN A 99 -11.05 5.99 -5.31
N LEU A 100 -11.83 4.90 -5.27
CA LEU A 100 -11.93 4.04 -4.09
C LEU A 100 -10.59 3.37 -3.76
N ILE A 101 -9.96 2.77 -4.77
CA ILE A 101 -8.68 2.06 -4.61
C ILE A 101 -7.59 3.00 -4.10
N HIS A 102 -7.56 4.25 -4.57
CA HIS A 102 -6.58 5.23 -4.14
C HIS A 102 -6.79 5.78 -2.71
N GLN A 103 -7.96 5.59 -2.12
CA GLN A 103 -8.25 5.97 -0.73
C GLN A 103 -7.85 4.90 0.29
N ILE A 104 -7.64 3.66 -0.14
CA ILE A 104 -7.26 2.53 0.71
C ILE A 104 -5.73 2.44 0.77
N ASN A 105 -5.16 2.02 1.91
CA ASN A 105 -3.72 1.80 1.97
C ASN A 105 -3.33 0.60 1.10
N ALA A 106 -2.25 0.73 0.34
CA ALA A 106 -1.73 -0.35 -0.49
C ALA A 106 -1.36 -1.64 0.29
N ASP A 107 -1.16 -1.53 1.60
CA ASP A 107 -0.89 -2.66 2.49
C ASP A 107 -2.15 -3.47 2.84
N ASP A 108 -3.34 -2.85 2.78
CA ASP A 108 -4.62 -3.46 3.15
C ASP A 108 -5.21 -4.31 2.00
N ILE A 109 -4.81 -4.03 0.76
CA ILE A 109 -5.29 -4.71 -0.45
C ILE A 109 -4.15 -5.30 -1.28
N PRO A 110 -3.29 -6.15 -0.69
CA PRO A 110 -1.99 -6.44 -1.27
C PRO A 110 -2.04 -7.43 -2.44
N GLN A 111 -3.17 -8.12 -2.64
CA GLN A 111 -3.45 -9.06 -3.75
C GLN A 111 -4.23 -8.42 -4.92
N THR A 112 -4.55 -7.13 -4.84
CA THR A 112 -5.32 -6.46 -5.88
C THR A 112 -4.55 -6.40 -7.20
N HIS A 113 -5.24 -6.59 -8.32
CA HIS A 113 -4.68 -6.38 -9.67
C HIS A 113 -4.42 -4.91 -9.98
N PHE A 114 -4.99 -4.00 -9.18
CA PHE A 114 -4.82 -2.57 -9.37
C PHE A 114 -3.44 -2.10 -8.87
N LYS A 115 -2.78 -1.27 -9.69
CA LYS A 115 -1.45 -0.75 -9.39
C LYS A 115 -1.53 0.37 -8.35
N VAL A 116 -1.61 0.01 -7.08
CA VAL A 116 -1.57 1.00 -5.98
C VAL A 116 -0.12 1.37 -5.66
N LYS A 117 0.17 2.67 -5.58
CA LYS A 117 1.50 3.15 -5.19
C LYS A 117 1.76 2.79 -3.72
N LYS A 118 2.72 1.89 -3.49
CA LYS A 118 3.16 1.53 -2.14
C LYS A 118 4.26 2.46 -1.66
N LYS A 119 4.06 3.08 -0.49
CA LYS A 119 5.16 3.75 0.21
C LYS A 119 6.07 2.68 0.82
N ILE A 120 7.30 2.58 0.34
CA ILE A 120 8.28 1.64 0.87
C ILE A 120 8.86 2.23 2.15
N LYS A 121 8.66 1.55 3.29
CA LYS A 121 9.29 1.93 4.56
C LYS A 121 10.80 1.64 4.48
N THR A 122 11.63 2.68 4.61
CA THR A 122 13.11 2.57 4.55
C THR A 122 13.68 1.57 5.56
N SER A 123 13.13 1.54 6.78
CA SER A 123 13.51 0.57 7.82
C SER A 123 13.32 -0.90 7.37
N SER A 124 12.22 -1.20 6.66
CA SER A 124 12.00 -2.56 6.14
C SER A 124 13.02 -2.94 5.07
N VAL A 125 13.51 -1.97 4.28
CA VAL A 125 14.55 -2.20 3.28
C VAL A 125 15.87 -2.50 3.98
N VAL A 126 16.27 -1.69 4.96
CA VAL A 126 17.53 -1.86 5.72
C VAL A 126 17.58 -3.23 6.40
N ILE A 127 16.52 -3.63 7.10
CA ILE A 127 16.46 -4.94 7.77
C ILE A 127 16.59 -6.08 6.74
N ASN A 128 15.94 -5.97 5.59
CA ASN A 128 16.01 -7.00 4.56
C ASN A 128 17.39 -7.06 3.89
N THR A 129 18.08 -5.92 3.76
CA THR A 129 19.46 -5.85 3.27
C THR A 129 20.41 -6.49 4.27
N ILE A 130 20.34 -6.14 5.56
CA ILE A 130 21.16 -6.74 6.62
C ILE A 130 20.97 -8.26 6.65
N PHE A 131 19.71 -8.72 6.58
CA PHE A 131 19.38 -10.14 6.52
C PHE A 131 20.03 -10.84 5.32
N THR A 132 19.97 -10.24 4.13
CA THR A 132 20.57 -10.80 2.91
C THR A 132 22.09 -10.84 3.00
N VAL A 133 22.72 -9.77 3.51
CA VAL A 133 24.18 -9.71 3.72
C VAL A 133 24.62 -10.78 4.72
N LEU A 134 23.88 -10.96 5.81
CA LEU A 134 24.19 -11.98 6.82
C LEU A 134 24.10 -13.39 6.22
N LEU A 135 23.06 -13.69 5.44
CA LEU A 135 22.93 -14.97 4.76
C LEU A 135 24.14 -15.24 3.83
N ILE A 136 24.52 -14.26 3.00
CA ILE A 136 25.70 -14.38 2.13
C ILE A 136 26.98 -14.59 2.96
N ALA A 137 27.16 -13.83 4.03
CA ALA A 137 28.33 -13.94 4.89
C ALA A 137 28.45 -15.33 5.53
N THR A 138 27.33 -15.92 5.97
CA THR A 138 27.32 -17.28 6.56
C THR A 138 27.65 -18.35 5.53
N VAL A 139 27.13 -18.24 4.31
CA VAL A 139 27.47 -19.13 3.20
C VAL A 139 28.95 -19.00 2.82
N LEU A 140 29.49 -17.79 2.76
CA LEU A 140 30.91 -17.55 2.50
C LEU A 140 31.80 -18.10 3.60
N HIS A 141 31.42 -17.93 4.87
CA HIS A 141 32.16 -18.48 6.00
C HIS A 141 32.25 -20.01 5.93
N ILE A 142 31.16 -20.69 5.60
CA ILE A 142 31.13 -22.16 5.45
C ILE A 142 31.96 -22.61 4.25
N THR A 143 31.78 -21.98 3.08
CA THR A 143 32.43 -22.41 1.83
C THR A 143 33.93 -22.09 1.78
N LEU A 144 34.36 -20.97 2.36
CA LEU A 144 35.77 -20.56 2.42
C LEU A 144 36.42 -20.86 3.78
N PHE A 145 35.80 -21.65 4.66
CA PHE A 145 36.29 -21.91 6.02
C PHE A 145 37.76 -22.32 6.07
N ASN A 146 38.19 -23.25 5.22
CA ASN A 146 39.58 -23.73 5.20
C ASN A 146 40.57 -22.65 4.79
N LYS A 147 40.20 -21.79 3.83
CA LYS A 147 41.04 -20.66 3.38
C LYS A 147 41.09 -19.57 4.44
N TRP A 148 39.95 -19.27 5.05
CA TRP A 148 39.82 -18.33 6.16
C TRP A 148 40.68 -18.77 7.35
N SER A 149 40.59 -20.04 7.76
CA SER A 149 41.38 -20.63 8.83
C SER A 149 42.88 -20.45 8.62
N LYS A 150 43.34 -20.75 7.39
CA LYS A 150 44.74 -20.55 7.00
C LYS A 150 45.12 -19.06 7.04
N TYR A 151 44.27 -18.17 6.55
CA TYR A 151 44.51 -16.72 6.59
C TYR A 151 44.65 -16.18 8.02
N VAL A 152 43.75 -16.57 8.93
CA VAL A 152 43.82 -16.16 10.35
C VAL A 152 45.10 -16.67 11.02
N SER A 153 45.58 -17.86 10.65
CA SER A 153 46.85 -18.38 11.18
C SER A 153 48.10 -17.58 10.78
N LEU A 154 48.02 -16.85 9.66
CA LEU A 154 49.10 -16.01 9.11
C LEU A 154 49.15 -14.59 9.70
N LEU A 155 48.15 -14.17 10.48
CA LEU A 155 48.16 -12.86 11.13
C LEU A 155 49.22 -12.78 12.25
N SER A 156 49.81 -11.59 12.43
CA SER A 156 50.64 -11.26 13.58
C SER A 156 49.87 -11.42 14.89
N ASP A 157 50.57 -11.80 15.95
CA ASP A 157 49.96 -11.98 17.27
C ASP A 157 49.45 -10.66 17.84
N GLY A 158 48.18 -10.66 18.26
CA GLY A 158 47.47 -9.49 18.80
C GLY A 158 46.00 -9.79 19.07
N ASP A 159 45.28 -8.84 19.67
CA ASP A 159 43.88 -9.01 20.10
C ASP A 159 42.90 -9.28 18.94
N LEU A 160 43.23 -8.82 17.74
CA LEU A 160 42.45 -9.13 16.54
C LEU A 160 42.55 -10.61 16.17
N LYS A 161 43.75 -11.20 16.31
CA LYS A 161 43.98 -12.62 16.01
C LYS A 161 43.25 -13.52 17.02
N THR A 162 43.24 -13.15 18.31
CA THR A 162 42.51 -13.93 19.33
C THR A 162 40.99 -13.90 19.08
N LEU A 163 40.44 -12.77 18.64
CA LEU A 163 39.03 -12.68 18.23
C LEU A 163 38.74 -13.52 16.96
N LEU A 164 39.60 -13.41 15.95
CA LEU A 164 39.44 -14.09 14.66
C LEU A 164 39.61 -15.61 14.76
N THR A 165 40.53 -16.09 15.62
CA THR A 165 40.74 -17.54 15.85
C THR A 165 39.53 -18.22 16.48
N LEU A 166 38.68 -17.49 17.20
CA LEU A 166 37.38 -18.00 17.65
C LEU A 166 36.47 -18.35 16.47
N SER A 167 36.53 -17.59 15.36
CA SER A 167 35.78 -17.86 14.12
C SER A 167 36.32 -19.08 13.34
N THR A 168 37.54 -19.51 13.66
CA THR A 168 38.28 -20.57 12.99
C THR A 168 38.10 -21.95 13.63
N LYS A 169 37.39 -22.06 14.76
CA LYS A 169 37.10 -23.34 15.41
C LYS A 169 36.05 -24.15 14.65
N TYR A 170 36.17 -25.47 14.67
CA TYR A 170 35.17 -26.38 14.10
C TYR A 170 33.79 -26.25 14.77
N ASP A 171 33.74 -25.94 16.07
CA ASP A 171 32.48 -25.65 16.77
C ASP A 171 31.76 -24.44 16.14
N THR A 172 32.51 -23.42 15.74
CA THR A 172 31.97 -22.22 15.09
C THR A 172 31.47 -22.51 13.67
N LEU A 173 32.05 -23.49 12.98
CA LEU A 173 31.56 -23.97 11.69
C LEU A 173 30.21 -24.69 11.81
N LEU A 174 30.01 -25.49 12.86
CA LEU A 174 28.70 -26.10 13.11
C LEU A 174 27.64 -25.04 13.42
N ILE A 175 27.99 -24.06 14.26
CA ILE A 175 27.10 -22.93 14.60
C ILE A 175 26.72 -22.12 13.36
N SER A 176 27.68 -21.83 12.47
CA SER A 176 27.37 -21.13 11.22
C SER A 176 26.51 -21.95 10.27
N GLY A 177 26.65 -23.28 10.28
CA GLY A 177 25.72 -24.20 9.59
C GLY A 177 24.28 -24.06 10.09
N PHE A 178 24.07 -24.13 11.42
CA PHE A 178 22.73 -23.96 12.02
C PHE A 178 22.13 -22.58 11.76
N ILE A 179 22.93 -21.51 11.84
CA ILE A 179 22.41 -20.17 11.55
C ILE A 179 22.01 -20.04 10.06
N CYS A 180 22.79 -20.64 9.16
CA CYS A 180 22.54 -20.63 7.72
C CYS A 180 21.23 -21.37 7.37
N THR A 181 20.94 -22.50 8.01
CA THR A 181 19.70 -23.25 7.77
C THR A 181 18.48 -22.44 8.22
N ILE A 182 18.52 -21.85 9.42
CA ILE A 182 17.43 -21.00 9.94
C ILE A 182 17.19 -19.80 9.01
N LEU A 183 18.26 -19.08 8.62
CA LEU A 183 18.16 -17.95 7.71
C LEU A 183 17.60 -18.37 6.35
N SER A 184 18.00 -19.53 5.82
CA SER A 184 17.48 -20.07 4.56
C SER A 184 15.99 -20.39 4.64
N CYS A 185 15.51 -20.99 5.74
CA CYS A 185 14.08 -21.22 5.94
C CYS A 185 13.27 -19.92 5.95
N VAL A 186 13.75 -18.89 6.65
CA VAL A 186 13.10 -17.56 6.67
C VAL A 186 13.12 -16.91 5.28
N PHE A 187 14.21 -17.07 4.53
CA PHE A 187 14.32 -16.57 3.16
C PHE A 187 13.29 -17.25 2.24
N ILE A 188 13.17 -18.58 2.29
CA ILE A 188 12.17 -19.33 1.53
C ILE A 188 10.75 -18.89 1.89
N TYR A 189 10.44 -18.74 3.18
CA TYR A 189 9.15 -18.23 3.63
C TYR A 189 8.83 -16.85 3.03
N LYS A 190 9.79 -15.91 3.08
CA LYS A 190 9.64 -14.58 2.49
C LYS A 190 9.44 -14.64 0.97
N LEU A 191 10.14 -15.54 0.27
CA LEU A 191 9.94 -15.75 -1.16
C LEU A 191 8.52 -16.23 -1.46
N ILE A 192 8.04 -17.27 -0.76
CA ILE A 192 6.67 -17.81 -0.93
C ILE A 192 5.63 -16.71 -0.67
N LYS A 193 5.76 -15.97 0.44
CA LYS A 193 4.86 -14.85 0.77
C LYS A 193 4.85 -13.78 -0.33
N THR A 194 6.02 -13.45 -0.88
CA THR A 194 6.15 -12.45 -1.95
C THR A 194 5.50 -12.94 -3.25
N GLN A 195 5.67 -14.23 -3.60
CA GLN A 195 5.02 -14.82 -4.77
C GLN A 195 3.50 -14.76 -4.66
N LYS A 196 2.94 -15.25 -3.55
CA LYS A 196 1.48 -15.25 -3.33
C LYS A 196 0.88 -13.85 -3.38
N ASN A 197 1.62 -12.86 -2.89
CA ASN A 197 1.09 -11.51 -2.75
C ASN A 197 1.29 -10.64 -4.01
N ARG A 198 2.36 -10.85 -4.78
CA ARG A 198 2.70 -10.00 -5.92
C ARG A 198 2.62 -10.69 -7.28
N ASN A 199 2.32 -11.99 -7.30
CA ASN A 199 2.19 -12.76 -8.54
C ASN A 199 3.37 -12.56 -9.50
N VAL A 200 4.58 -12.45 -8.95
CA VAL A 200 5.79 -12.03 -9.69
C VAL A 200 6.13 -13.03 -10.81
N LEU A 201 5.76 -14.30 -10.63
CA LEU A 201 5.97 -15.37 -11.61
C LEU A 201 4.73 -15.73 -12.44
N LYS A 202 3.62 -14.97 -12.39
CA LYS A 202 2.40 -15.35 -13.12
C LYS A 202 2.60 -15.43 -14.64
N LYS A 203 3.49 -14.61 -15.20
CA LYS A 203 3.80 -14.61 -16.64
C LYS A 203 5.31 -14.57 -16.84
N ILE A 204 5.85 -15.65 -17.40
CA ILE A 204 7.20 -15.67 -17.98
C ILE A 204 7.00 -15.68 -19.50
N ASN A 205 7.37 -14.59 -20.17
CA ASN A 205 7.29 -14.50 -21.62
C ASN A 205 8.61 -15.04 -22.20
N LEU A 206 8.62 -16.31 -22.60
CA LEU A 206 9.75 -16.95 -23.29
C LEU A 206 9.39 -17.07 -24.76
N GLN A 207 9.93 -16.15 -25.57
CA GLN A 207 10.00 -16.23 -27.03
C GLN A 207 8.68 -16.66 -27.72
N GLY A 208 7.57 -16.02 -27.38
CA GLY A 208 6.31 -16.16 -28.11
C GLY A 208 5.33 -17.21 -27.59
N ASN A 209 5.71 -17.99 -26.56
CA ASN A 209 4.75 -18.81 -25.81
C ASN A 209 4.58 -18.24 -24.39
N GLU A 210 3.36 -17.84 -24.07
CA GLU A 210 2.96 -17.50 -22.71
C GLU A 210 2.70 -18.80 -21.93
N ILE A 211 3.54 -19.10 -20.94
CA ILE A 211 3.30 -20.23 -20.02
C ILE A 211 2.81 -19.63 -18.70
N GLU A 212 1.53 -19.85 -18.38
CA GLU A 212 0.92 -19.47 -17.11
C GLU A 212 1.04 -20.65 -16.13
N ILE A 213 1.94 -20.54 -15.14
CA ILE A 213 2.36 -21.69 -14.32
C ILE A 213 1.48 -21.86 -13.07
N PHE A 214 0.66 -20.86 -12.70
CA PHE A 214 -0.18 -20.91 -11.50
C PHE A 214 -1.45 -20.07 -11.67
N GLU A 215 -2.45 -20.60 -12.37
CA GLU A 215 -3.82 -20.09 -12.34
C GLU A 215 -4.54 -20.73 -11.14
N GLU A 216 -4.58 -20.04 -10.01
CA GLU A 216 -5.52 -20.38 -8.94
C GLU A 216 -6.92 -20.07 -9.51
N SER A 217 -7.82 -21.07 -9.47
CA SER A 217 -9.13 -21.06 -10.13
C SER A 217 -9.83 -19.72 -9.93
N LYS A 218 -10.25 -19.08 -11.02
CA LYS A 218 -11.05 -17.85 -11.02
C LYS A 218 -12.27 -18.03 -10.12
N GLU A 219 -12.17 -17.62 -8.86
CA GLU A 219 -13.35 -17.22 -8.10
C GLU A 219 -13.77 -15.86 -8.66
N SER A 220 -14.54 -15.92 -9.74
CA SER A 220 -15.33 -14.80 -10.22
C SER A 220 -16.27 -14.39 -9.10
N TYR A 221 -15.89 -13.36 -8.34
CA TYR A 221 -16.88 -12.56 -7.62
C TYR A 221 -17.67 -11.78 -8.66
N LEU A 222 -18.63 -12.46 -9.27
CA LEU A 222 -19.76 -11.84 -9.94
C LEU A 222 -20.47 -11.02 -8.87
N ILE A 223 -20.22 -9.71 -8.85
CA ILE A 223 -21.19 -8.77 -8.31
C ILE A 223 -22.30 -8.76 -9.36
N GLY A 224 -23.24 -9.68 -9.23
CA GLY A 224 -24.51 -9.62 -9.94
C GLY A 224 -25.22 -8.36 -9.48
N ILE A 225 -25.48 -7.48 -10.43
CA ILE A 225 -26.54 -6.47 -10.34
C ILE A 225 -27.87 -7.20 -10.56
#